data_AF-A0A7J9FYV6-F1
#
_entry.id   AF-A0A7J9FYV6-F1
#
_cell.length_a   1.000
_cell.length_b   1.000
_cell.length_c   1.000
_cell.angle_alpha   90.00
_cell.angle_beta   90.00
_cell.angle_gamma   90.00
#
_symmetry.space_group_name_H-M   'P 1'
#
loop_
_entity.id
_entity.type
_entity.pdbx_description
1 polymer ?
#
loop_
_entity_poly.entity_id
_entity_poly.type
_entity_poly.pdbx_seq_one_letter_code
_entity_poly.pdbx_strand_id
1 'polypeptide(L)'
;MVPCFKIEKLSVTLSPSPNSLAFVNGIKVVSTPKNMYIEHQDKSISFVNSKIPFSILDATTFGNCLLSNVGRPTVANADGTRMFRTWHDDSSYIF
;
A
#
# COMPACT_ATOMS: atom_id res chain seq x y z
N MET A 1 -12.86 8.20 -0.35
CA MET A 1 -13.73 7.13 0.21
C MET A 1 -12.85 5.90 0.31
N VAL A 2 -13.12 4.85 1.10
CA VAL A 2 -12.43 3.55 0.82
C VAL A 2 -12.72 3.27 -0.67
N PRO A 3 -11.82 2.70 -1.49
CA PRO A 3 -12.26 2.12 -2.75
C PRO A 3 -13.23 1.00 -2.38
N CYS A 4 -14.49 1.38 -2.21
CA CYS A 4 -15.60 0.49 -2.04
C CYS A 4 -15.67 -0.17 -3.41
N PHE A 5 -15.23 -1.42 -3.48
CA PHE A 5 -15.51 -2.21 -4.66
C PHE A 5 -17.00 -2.02 -4.93
N LYS A 6 -17.37 -1.48 -6.10
CA LYS A 6 -18.78 -1.31 -6.48
C LYS A 6 -19.56 -2.64 -6.48
N ILE A 7 -18.82 -3.73 -6.37
CA ILE A 7 -19.21 -5.12 -6.32
C ILE A 7 -18.57 -5.67 -5.05
N GLU A 8 -19.33 -6.32 -4.17
CA GLU A 8 -18.85 -6.90 -2.90
C GLU A 8 -17.95 -8.15 -3.09
N LYS A 9 -17.19 -8.21 -4.19
CA LYS A 9 -16.37 -9.34 -4.61
C LYS A 9 -15.00 -8.88 -5.08
N LEU A 10 -13.96 -9.42 -4.45
CA LEU A 10 -12.58 -9.33 -4.93
C LEU A 10 -12.25 -10.59 -5.76
N SER A 11 -11.90 -10.42 -7.02
CA SER A 11 -11.43 -11.52 -7.88
C SER A 11 -9.93 -11.45 -8.05
N VAL A 12 -9.23 -12.54 -7.73
CA VAL A 12 -7.77 -12.67 -7.88
C VAL A 12 -7.50 -13.77 -8.90
N THR A 13 -6.84 -13.43 -10.00
CA THR A 13 -6.55 -14.36 -11.10
C THR A 13 -5.04 -14.50 -11.26
N LEU A 14 -4.55 -15.76 -11.29
CA LEU A 14 -3.17 -16.09 -11.61
C LEU A 14 -3.12 -16.56 -13.07
N SER A 15 -2.50 -15.76 -13.93
CA SER A 15 -2.41 -16.05 -15.37
C SER A 15 -0.95 -16.29 -15.76
N PRO A 16 -0.47 -17.55 -15.81
CA PRO A 16 0.87 -17.83 -16.29
C PRO A 16 0.99 -17.61 -17.80
N SER A 17 2.20 -17.34 -18.27
CA SER A 17 2.52 -17.40 -19.70
C SER A 17 2.36 -18.82 -20.26
N PRO A 18 2.18 -19.00 -21.58
CA PRO A 18 2.15 -20.32 -22.19
C PRO A 18 3.37 -21.16 -21.80
N ASN A 19 3.15 -22.45 -21.54
CA ASN A 19 4.16 -23.41 -21.06
C ASN A 19 4.81 -23.06 -19.69
N SER A 20 4.17 -22.20 -18.90
CA SER A 20 4.62 -21.84 -17.56
C SER A 20 3.57 -22.21 -16.50
N LEU A 21 4.03 -22.30 -15.25
CA LEU A 21 3.17 -22.51 -14.08
C LEU A 21 3.16 -21.25 -13.20
N ALA A 22 2.03 -20.98 -12.55
CA ALA A 22 1.91 -19.97 -11.52
C ALA A 22 1.54 -20.63 -10.20
N PHE A 23 2.17 -20.21 -9.10
CA PHE A 23 1.83 -20.67 -7.76
C PHE A 23 1.86 -19.50 -6.77
N VAL A 24 1.11 -19.65 -5.68
CA VAL A 24 1.07 -18.69 -4.57
C VAL A 24 1.06 -19.48 -3.27
N ASN A 25 1.94 -19.10 -2.33
CA ASN A 25 2.02 -19.78 -1.03
C ASN A 25 0.92 -19.30 -0.06
N GLY A 26 0.51 -18.03 -0.18
CA GLY A 26 -0.53 -17.46 0.66
C GLY A 26 -1.00 -16.11 0.14
N ILE A 27 -2.28 -15.83 0.36
CA ILE A 27 -2.92 -14.55 0.05
C ILE A 27 -3.49 -14.00 1.36
N LYS A 28 -3.21 -12.73 1.65
CA LYS A 28 -3.75 -12.04 2.82
C LYS A 28 -4.54 -10.82 2.37
N VAL A 29 -5.84 -10.80 2.69
CA VAL A 29 -6.74 -9.67 2.46
C VAL A 29 -7.01 -9.00 3.80
N VAL A 30 -6.73 -7.70 3.91
CA VAL A 30 -6.92 -6.93 5.13
C VAL A 30 -7.64 -5.65 4.81
N SER A 31 -8.66 -5.31 5.61
CA SER A 31 -9.34 -4.02 5.50
C SER A 31 -8.37 -2.90 5.90
N THR A 32 -8.26 -1.90 5.04
CA THR A 32 -7.48 -0.69 5.33
C THR A 32 -8.41 0.41 5.83
N PRO A 33 -7.96 1.23 6.79
CA PRO A 33 -8.69 2.44 7.17
C PRO A 33 -8.83 3.37 5.98
N LYS A 34 -9.95 4.09 5.95
CA LYS A 34 -10.17 5.18 5.00
C LYS A 34 -9.11 6.27 5.22
N ASN A 35 -8.70 6.95 4.15
CA ASN A 35 -7.73 8.07 4.17
C ASN A 35 -6.31 7.69 4.65
N MET A 36 -5.92 6.40 4.65
CA MET A 36 -4.64 6.01 5.26
C MET A 36 -3.41 6.61 4.54
N TYR A 37 -3.50 6.80 3.23
CA TYR A 37 -2.41 7.34 2.42
C TYR A 37 -2.63 8.80 1.99
N ILE A 38 -3.89 9.24 1.90
CA ILE A 38 -4.27 10.57 1.41
C ILE A 38 -5.51 11.04 2.16
N GLU A 39 -5.46 12.25 2.69
CA GLU A 39 -6.63 12.93 3.19
C GLU A 39 -7.51 13.38 2.02
N HIS A 40 -8.70 12.82 1.87
CA HIS A 40 -9.64 13.22 0.81
C HIS A 40 -10.33 14.59 1.06
N GLN A 41 -9.84 15.40 1.98
CA GLN A 41 -10.36 16.76 2.19
C GLN A 41 -9.66 17.70 1.20
N ASP A 42 -10.20 17.89 -0.01
CA ASP A 42 -9.94 18.95 -1.02
C ASP A 42 -8.50 19.47 -1.25
N LYS A 43 -7.50 18.84 -0.64
CA LYS A 43 -6.09 19.22 -0.68
C LYS A 43 -5.47 18.38 -1.79
N SER A 44 -5.39 18.96 -2.97
CA SER A 44 -4.54 18.43 -4.03
C SER A 44 -3.12 18.27 -3.50
N ILE A 45 -2.51 17.11 -3.71
CA ILE A 45 -1.07 16.96 -3.46
C ILE A 45 -0.32 17.67 -4.58
N SER A 46 0.88 18.17 -4.31
CA SER A 46 1.71 18.83 -5.33
C SER A 46 2.94 18.00 -5.64
N PHE A 47 3.44 18.10 -6.87
CA PHE A 47 4.75 17.55 -7.19
C PHE A 47 5.83 18.24 -6.36
N VAL A 48 6.89 17.50 -6.01
CA VAL A 48 8.06 18.09 -5.36
C VAL A 48 8.63 19.18 -6.29
N ASN A 49 8.96 20.34 -5.72
CA ASN A 49 9.46 21.51 -6.45
C ASN A 49 8.49 22.12 -7.49
N SER A 50 7.20 21.85 -7.39
CA SER A 50 6.18 22.46 -8.25
C SER A 50 4.90 22.74 -7.47
N LYS A 51 4.18 23.79 -7.87
CA LYS A 51 2.84 24.12 -7.33
C LYS A 51 1.70 23.52 -8.15
N ILE A 52 2.02 22.71 -9.16
CA ILE A 52 1.01 22.06 -9.99
C ILE A 52 0.30 21.01 -9.14
N PRO A 53 -1.03 21.12 -8.99
CA PRO A 53 -1.82 20.16 -8.23
C PRO A 53 -1.89 18.82 -8.98
N PHE A 54 -1.83 17.75 -8.22
CA PHE A 54 -2.03 16.37 -8.66
C PHE A 54 -3.14 15.75 -7.82
N SER A 55 -4.08 15.10 -8.50
CA SER A 55 -5.21 14.44 -7.86
C SER A 55 -4.98 12.94 -7.89
N ILE A 56 -5.08 12.32 -6.72
CA ILE A 56 -5.12 10.87 -6.62
C ILE A 56 -6.58 10.47 -6.43
N LEU A 57 -7.09 9.77 -7.43
CA LEU A 57 -8.47 9.29 -7.46
C LEU A 57 -8.63 8.11 -6.51
N ASP A 58 -9.83 7.93 -5.94
CA ASP A 58 -10.16 6.79 -5.07
C ASP A 58 -9.91 5.43 -5.72
N ALA A 59 -10.00 5.35 -7.06
CA ALA A 59 -9.73 4.12 -7.83
C ALA A 59 -8.24 3.81 -8.01
N THR A 60 -7.34 4.66 -7.52
CA THR A 60 -5.88 4.48 -7.67
C THR A 60 -5.40 3.38 -6.73
N THR A 61 -4.73 2.37 -7.29
CA THR A 61 -4.11 1.30 -6.51
C THR A 61 -2.68 1.66 -6.12
N PHE A 62 -2.30 1.40 -4.87
CA PHE A 62 -0.93 1.62 -4.39
C PHE A 62 -0.20 0.28 -4.22
N GLY A 63 1.06 0.25 -4.64
CA GLY A 63 2.03 -0.75 -4.23
C GLY A 63 2.95 -0.16 -3.16
N ASN A 64 3.18 -0.88 -2.07
CA ASN A 64 4.17 -0.46 -1.08
C ASN A 64 5.58 -0.71 -1.64
N CYS A 65 6.43 0.31 -1.67
CA CYS A 65 7.85 0.17 -2.05
C CYS A 65 8.76 -0.03 -0.82
N LEU A 66 8.56 0.75 0.25
CA LEU A 66 9.38 0.73 1.46
C LEU A 66 8.55 1.10 2.69
N LEU A 67 8.75 0.38 3.80
CA LEU A 67 8.25 0.75 5.13
C LEU A 67 9.41 0.73 6.13
N SER A 68 9.86 1.92 6.52
CA SER A 68 11.01 2.09 7.41
C SER A 68 10.63 2.61 8.79
N ASN A 69 11.21 2.03 9.84
CA ASN A 69 11.15 2.45 11.22
C ASN A 69 12.38 3.31 11.54
N VAL A 70 12.36 4.56 11.12
CA VAL A 70 13.54 5.44 11.15
C VAL A 70 14.14 5.55 12.56
N GLY A 71 15.43 5.23 12.68
CA GLY A 71 16.21 5.29 13.92
C GLY A 71 15.78 4.27 14.98
N ARG A 72 15.04 3.22 14.58
CA ARG A 72 14.49 2.22 15.50
C ARG A 72 14.58 0.81 14.92
N PRO A 73 14.64 -0.23 15.78
CA PRO A 73 14.68 -1.61 15.33
C PRO A 73 13.45 -2.03 14.51
N THR A 74 13.61 -3.08 13.71
CA THR A 74 12.51 -3.67 12.93
C THR A 74 11.35 -4.09 13.84
N VAL A 75 10.12 -3.73 13.46
CA VAL A 75 8.87 -4.17 14.11
C VAL A 75 8.07 -5.02 13.14
N ALA A 76 8.05 -6.33 13.38
CA ALA A 76 7.26 -7.28 12.61
C ALA A 76 5.80 -7.29 13.07
N ASN A 77 4.88 -7.48 12.12
CA ASN A 77 3.44 -7.63 12.39
C ASN A 77 2.92 -6.57 13.37
N ALA A 78 3.13 -5.28 13.09
CA ALA A 78 2.74 -4.21 14.00
C ALA A 78 1.23 -4.22 14.26
N ASP A 79 0.82 -4.92 15.34
CA ASP A 79 -0.56 -5.29 15.66
C ASP A 79 -1.42 -4.07 16.00
N GLY A 80 -0.80 -2.99 16.49
CA GLY A 80 -1.49 -1.75 16.87
C GLY A 80 -2.29 -1.10 15.74
N THR A 81 -2.06 -1.49 14.48
CA THR A 81 -2.80 -0.96 13.32
C THR A 81 -3.72 -1.98 12.64
N ARG A 82 -3.75 -3.24 13.10
CA ARG A 82 -4.48 -4.38 12.48
C ARG A 82 -4.17 -4.64 10.99
N MET A 83 -3.12 -3.99 10.46
CA MET A 83 -2.71 -4.10 9.05
C MET A 83 -1.50 -5.01 8.85
N PHE A 84 -0.98 -5.62 9.94
CA PHE A 84 0.07 -6.62 9.92
C PHE A 84 1.28 -6.25 9.06
N ARG A 85 1.68 -4.98 9.15
CA ARG A 85 2.83 -4.48 8.40
C ARG A 85 4.10 -4.71 9.21
N THR A 86 5.18 -4.97 8.48
CA THR A 86 6.52 -4.94 9.04
C THR A 86 7.15 -3.61 8.71
N TRP A 87 7.67 -2.94 9.73
CA TRP A 87 8.46 -1.73 9.61
C TRP A 87 9.92 -2.09 9.81
N HIS A 88 10.74 -1.91 8.78
CA HIS A 88 12.14 -2.32 8.78
C HIS A 88 13.04 -1.23 9.34
N ASP A 89 14.07 -1.61 10.09
CA ASP A 89 15.16 -0.69 10.44
C ASP A 89 15.73 -0.02 9.17
N ASP A 90 16.09 1.26 9.28
CA ASP A 90 16.52 2.07 8.15
C ASP A 90 18.04 2.15 7.97
N SER A 91 18.82 1.56 8.88
CA SER A 91 20.29 1.59 8.83
C SER A 91 20.89 1.19 7.47
N SER A 92 20.28 0.20 6.80
CA SER A 92 20.73 -0.24 5.46
C SER A 92 20.57 0.79 4.33
N TYR A 93 19.86 1.90 4.59
CA TYR A 93 19.66 3.00 3.65
C TYR A 93 20.48 4.24 3.99
N ILE A 94 21.23 4.22 5.11
CA ILE A 94 22.08 5.32 5.56
C ILE A 94 23.53 4.88 5.32
N PHE A 95 24.20 5.59 4.43
CA PHE A 95 25.62 5.39 4.13
C PHE A 95 26.52 5.91 5.26
#